data_AF-A0A371KML2-F1
#
_entry.id   AF-A0A371KML2-F1
#
_cell.length_a   1.000
_cell.length_b   1.000
_cell.length_c   1.000
_cell.angle_alpha   90.00
_cell.angle_beta   90.00
_cell.angle_gamma   90.00
#
_symmetry.space_group_name_H-M   'P 1'
#
loop_
_entity.id
_entity.type
_entity.pdbx_description
1 polymer ?
#
loop_
_entity_poly.entity_id
_entity_poly.type
_entity_poly.pdbx_seq_one_letter_code
_entity_poly.pdbx_strand_id
1 'polypeptide(L)'
;MHTEMRVADMRFLFFQLNIWLCLLSAATVAITGVALGVAPLSVGGGLLLAPLLFYFIYVEDRRGVTAEDEVNQPYRTKLVRRYQTELLVTELLALLGYELVVCLLVFRTGTANVSDLLFAQIPLVVLGSYGWLKRYPTLDSIGVGFTWAFVAVFSVVAATPQPYSLDGVTVFAGWFLITAAGVESRNIQDITGDSQANKTTLAGYLGPNAASLLVRLLKAGGVVVFWVVAGAFAAGLVLCYLLVLSVFRRLTRLHKGGPASETTQKSAGG
;
A
#
# COMPACT_ATOMS: atom_id res chain seq x y z
N MET A 1 -7.80 30.85 -8.81
CA MET A 1 -6.83 31.33 -7.82
C MET A 1 -5.87 30.18 -7.55
N HIS A 2 -4.73 30.13 -8.24
CA HIS A 2 -3.72 29.07 -8.03
C HIS A 2 -3.05 29.31 -6.68
N THR A 3 -3.27 28.42 -5.73
CA THR A 3 -2.61 28.49 -4.42
C THR A 3 -1.25 27.81 -4.57
N GLU A 4 -0.16 28.58 -4.63
CA GLU A 4 1.17 27.98 -4.68
C GLU A 4 1.37 27.00 -3.53
N MET A 5 1.81 25.77 -3.86
CA MET A 5 2.06 24.75 -2.86
C MET A 5 3.31 25.10 -2.07
N ARG A 6 3.17 25.22 -0.74
CA ARG A 6 4.34 25.53 0.10
C ARG A 6 5.28 24.33 0.06
N VAL A 7 6.60 24.59 0.05
CA VAL A 7 7.64 23.54 0.03
C VAL A 7 7.47 22.54 1.17
N ALA A 8 7.09 23.00 2.36
CA ALA A 8 6.81 22.11 3.50
C ALA A 8 5.61 21.16 3.23
N ASP A 9 4.55 21.69 2.63
CA ASP A 9 3.33 20.94 2.29
C ASP A 9 3.63 19.90 1.19
N MET A 10 4.42 20.28 0.17
CA MET A 10 4.92 19.36 -0.87
C MET A 10 5.77 18.22 -0.28
N ARG A 11 6.70 18.56 0.62
CA ARG A 11 7.58 17.56 1.26
C ARG A 11 6.76 16.56 2.08
N PHE A 12 5.71 17.01 2.75
CA PHE A 12 4.83 16.12 3.50
C PHE A 12 3.96 15.24 2.57
N LEU A 13 3.22 15.86 1.65
CA LEU A 13 2.26 15.18 0.77
C LEU A 13 2.93 14.23 -0.24
N PHE A 14 4.03 14.63 -0.88
CA PHE A 14 4.64 13.84 -1.95
C PHE A 14 5.82 13.00 -1.48
N PHE A 15 6.67 13.54 -0.62
CA PHE A 15 7.81 12.79 -0.11
C PHE A 15 7.41 11.89 1.07
N GLN A 16 6.99 12.46 2.20
CA GLN A 16 6.80 11.65 3.40
C GLN A 16 5.65 10.62 3.28
N LEU A 17 4.58 10.94 2.53
CA LEU A 17 3.41 10.06 2.40
C LEU A 17 3.41 9.13 1.19
N ASN A 18 4.09 9.49 0.10
CA ASN A 18 3.95 8.81 -1.19
C ASN A 18 5.27 8.22 -1.73
N ILE A 19 6.43 8.88 -1.59
CA ILE A 19 7.67 8.30 -2.15
C ILE A 19 8.02 6.97 -1.48
N TRP A 20 7.79 6.84 -0.18
CA TRP A 20 8.05 5.59 0.55
C TRP A 20 7.11 4.48 0.10
N LEU A 21 5.85 4.82 -0.17
CA LEU A 21 4.89 3.88 -0.73
C LEU A 21 5.38 3.35 -2.09
N CYS A 22 5.80 4.25 -2.98
CA CYS A 22 6.34 3.89 -4.30
C CYS A 22 7.61 3.05 -4.19
N LEU A 23 8.54 3.40 -3.31
CA LEU A 23 9.78 2.64 -3.13
C LEU A 23 9.50 1.23 -2.57
N LEU A 24 8.59 1.13 -1.61
CA LEU A 24 8.21 -0.15 -1.01
C LEU A 24 7.43 -1.01 -2.00
N SER A 25 6.56 -0.44 -2.84
CA SER A 25 5.87 -1.22 -3.86
C SER A 25 6.82 -1.71 -4.96
N ALA A 26 7.76 -0.88 -5.42
CA ALA A 26 8.84 -1.34 -6.31
C ALA A 26 9.65 -2.47 -5.66
N ALA A 27 9.96 -2.37 -4.37
CA ALA A 27 10.67 -3.43 -3.64
C ALA A 27 9.86 -4.74 -3.59
N THR A 28 8.53 -4.69 -3.41
CA THR A 28 7.70 -5.91 -3.47
C THR A 28 7.80 -6.60 -4.84
N VAL A 29 7.80 -5.84 -5.94
CA VAL A 29 7.97 -6.40 -7.29
C VAL A 29 9.37 -6.99 -7.46
N ALA A 30 10.42 -6.29 -7.03
CA ALA A 30 11.80 -6.77 -7.13
C ALA A 30 12.03 -8.06 -6.33
N ILE A 31 11.51 -8.13 -5.10
CA ILE A 31 11.58 -9.33 -4.26
C ILE A 31 10.78 -10.47 -4.88
N THR A 32 9.62 -10.17 -5.47
CA THR A 32 8.83 -11.16 -6.23
C THR A 32 9.61 -11.70 -7.42
N GLY A 33 10.32 -10.84 -8.15
CA GLY A 33 11.22 -11.25 -9.23
C GLY A 33 12.26 -12.24 -8.73
N VAL A 34 12.99 -11.89 -7.66
CA VAL A 34 13.99 -12.78 -7.04
C VAL A 34 13.36 -14.10 -6.62
N ALA A 35 12.17 -14.07 -6.01
CA ALA A 35 11.48 -15.27 -5.55
C ALA A 35 11.07 -16.21 -6.69
N LEU A 36 10.80 -15.65 -7.88
CA LEU A 36 10.46 -16.39 -9.09
C LEU A 36 11.69 -16.68 -9.98
N GLY A 37 12.90 -16.49 -9.47
CA GLY A 37 14.15 -16.73 -10.21
C GLY A 37 14.43 -15.71 -11.33
N VAL A 38 13.78 -14.55 -11.29
CA VAL A 38 13.96 -13.45 -12.24
C VAL A 38 14.91 -12.40 -11.65
N ALA A 39 15.93 -12.03 -12.41
CA ALA A 39 16.80 -10.92 -12.02
C ALA A 39 16.00 -9.60 -12.00
N PRO A 40 16.09 -8.77 -10.95
CA PRO A 40 15.30 -7.53 -10.85
C PRO A 40 15.44 -6.58 -12.05
N LEU A 41 16.64 -6.50 -12.64
CA LEU A 41 16.89 -5.68 -13.83
C LEU A 41 16.11 -6.17 -15.06
N SER A 42 15.83 -7.47 -15.16
CA SER A 42 15.06 -8.06 -16.25
C SER A 42 13.56 -7.74 -16.16
N VAL A 43 13.06 -7.35 -14.99
CA VAL A 43 11.67 -6.88 -14.83
C VAL A 43 11.48 -5.51 -15.51
N GLY A 44 12.54 -4.71 -15.63
CA GLY A 44 12.55 -3.47 -16.41
C GLY A 44 11.38 -2.54 -16.07
N GLY A 45 10.57 -2.21 -17.08
CA GLY A 45 9.38 -1.35 -16.94
C GLY A 45 8.31 -1.89 -15.97
N GLY A 46 8.27 -3.20 -15.73
CA GLY A 46 7.36 -3.80 -14.75
C GLY A 46 7.55 -3.28 -13.33
N LEU A 47 8.77 -2.82 -12.98
CA LEU A 47 9.04 -2.20 -11.68
C LEU A 47 8.27 -0.89 -11.46
N LEU A 48 7.77 -0.26 -12.52
CA LEU A 48 6.98 0.98 -12.45
C LEU A 48 5.48 0.74 -12.25
N LEU A 49 4.98 -0.46 -12.56
CA LEU A 49 3.54 -0.77 -12.45
C LEU A 49 3.03 -0.57 -11.02
N ALA A 50 3.67 -1.20 -10.04
CA ALA A 50 3.25 -1.11 -8.65
C ALA A 50 3.38 0.32 -8.06
N PRO A 51 4.49 1.06 -8.25
CA PRO A 51 4.60 2.46 -7.82
C PRO A 51 3.50 3.37 -8.39
N LEU A 52 3.26 3.31 -9.70
CA LEU A 52 2.27 4.18 -10.36
C LEU A 52 0.86 3.86 -9.87
N LEU A 53 0.49 2.59 -9.84
CA LEU A 53 -0.83 2.16 -9.44
C LEU A 53 -1.10 2.44 -7.96
N PHE A 54 -0.16 2.14 -7.06
CA PHE A 54 -0.38 2.42 -5.63
C PHE A 54 -0.34 3.92 -5.32
N TYR A 55 0.46 4.71 -6.05
CA TYR A 55 0.36 6.16 -5.94
C TYR A 55 -1.05 6.64 -6.28
N PHE A 56 -1.59 6.21 -7.43
CA PHE A 56 -2.97 6.53 -7.82
C PHE A 56 -3.99 6.11 -6.75
N ILE A 57 -4.01 4.83 -6.37
CA ILE A 57 -4.95 4.27 -5.39
C ILE A 57 -4.92 5.04 -4.07
N TYR A 58 -3.72 5.32 -3.54
CA TYR A 58 -3.58 5.97 -2.23
C TYR A 58 -3.85 7.48 -2.28
N VAL A 59 -3.63 8.15 -3.41
CA VAL A 59 -4.01 9.56 -3.57
C VAL A 59 -5.53 9.68 -3.68
N GLU A 60 -6.16 8.82 -4.48
CA GLU A 60 -7.62 8.77 -4.65
C GLU A 60 -8.34 8.50 -3.31
N ASP A 61 -7.93 7.45 -2.58
CA ASP A 61 -8.51 7.13 -1.25
C ASP A 61 -8.36 8.29 -0.26
N ARG A 62 -7.24 9.02 -0.27
CA ARG A 62 -7.04 10.17 0.63
C ARG A 62 -7.87 11.37 0.24
N ARG A 63 -8.09 11.60 -1.06
CA ARG A 63 -8.93 12.70 -1.54
C ARG A 63 -10.39 12.49 -1.18
N GLY A 64 -10.84 11.24 -1.13
CA GLY A 64 -12.12 10.81 -0.56
C GLY A 64 -12.20 10.90 0.97
N VAL A 65 -11.77 12.03 1.55
CA VAL A 65 -11.71 12.29 3.00
C VAL A 65 -12.97 11.82 3.71
N THR A 66 -12.79 10.95 4.71
CA THR A 66 -13.89 10.47 5.55
C THR A 66 -13.88 11.10 6.95
N ALA A 67 -14.98 10.91 7.71
CA ALA A 67 -15.07 11.42 9.09
C ALA A 67 -13.99 10.85 10.01
N GLU A 68 -13.57 9.59 9.81
CA GLU A 68 -12.49 8.97 10.59
C GLU A 68 -11.14 9.66 10.37
N ASP A 69 -10.90 10.15 9.15
CA ASP A 69 -9.64 10.81 8.78
C ASP A 69 -9.52 12.18 9.43
N GLU A 70 -10.64 12.85 9.69
CA GLU A 70 -10.67 14.12 10.42
C GLU A 70 -10.22 13.94 11.87
N VAL A 71 -10.57 12.79 12.48
CA VAL A 71 -10.18 12.44 13.85
C VAL A 71 -8.75 11.92 13.90
N ASN A 72 -8.42 10.94 13.05
CA ASN A 72 -7.14 10.22 13.11
C ASN A 72 -5.96 11.04 12.53
N GLN A 73 -6.23 11.94 11.57
CA GLN A 73 -5.22 12.63 10.76
C GLN A 73 -5.62 14.07 10.37
N PRO A 74 -5.98 14.96 11.32
CA PRO A 74 -6.57 16.27 11.02
C PRO A 74 -5.66 17.17 10.16
N TYR A 75 -4.34 17.16 10.39
CA TYR A 75 -3.39 17.95 9.62
C TYR A 75 -3.32 17.50 8.15
N ARG A 76 -3.22 16.19 7.92
CA ARG A 76 -3.23 15.60 6.57
C ARG A 76 -4.52 15.95 5.84
N THR A 77 -5.66 15.83 6.52
CA THR A 77 -6.97 16.12 5.96
C THR A 77 -7.10 17.59 5.52
N LYS A 78 -6.59 18.53 6.32
CA LYS A 78 -6.53 19.96 5.94
C LYS A 78 -5.68 20.18 4.68
N LEU A 79 -4.51 19.55 4.60
CA LEU A 79 -3.64 19.66 3.42
C LEU A 79 -4.27 19.08 2.16
N VAL A 80 -4.88 17.90 2.27
CA VAL A 80 -5.57 17.24 1.15
C VAL A 80 -6.71 18.11 0.64
N ARG A 81 -7.53 18.71 1.52
CA ARG A 81 -8.57 19.67 1.14
C ARG A 81 -8.02 20.90 0.43
N ARG A 82 -6.86 21.41 0.88
CA ARG A 82 -6.22 22.60 0.32
C ARG A 82 -5.64 22.37 -1.08
N TYR A 83 -5.12 21.17 -1.34
CA TYR A 83 -4.40 20.83 -2.57
C TYR A 83 -5.10 19.74 -3.41
N GLN A 84 -6.45 19.76 -3.42
CA GLN A 84 -7.27 18.77 -4.12
C GLN A 84 -6.95 18.69 -5.61
N THR A 85 -6.80 19.84 -6.28
CA THR A 85 -6.57 19.91 -7.72
C THR A 85 -5.19 19.35 -8.09
N GLU A 86 -4.16 19.70 -7.32
CA GLU A 86 -2.80 19.22 -7.56
C GLU A 86 -2.72 17.70 -7.35
N LEU A 87 -3.39 17.19 -6.31
CA LEU A 87 -3.48 15.75 -6.06
C LEU A 87 -4.21 15.03 -7.21
N LEU A 88 -5.35 15.56 -7.69
CA LEU A 88 -6.06 15.05 -8.86
C LEU A 88 -5.18 15.00 -10.11
N VAL A 89 -4.40 16.05 -10.39
CA VAL A 89 -3.49 16.03 -11.54
C VAL A 89 -2.46 14.91 -11.39
N THR A 90 -1.84 14.79 -10.22
CA THR A 90 -0.81 13.76 -10.01
C THR A 90 -1.36 12.34 -10.04
N GLU A 91 -2.58 12.10 -9.53
CA GLU A 91 -3.19 10.77 -9.59
C GLU A 91 -3.53 10.38 -11.04
N LEU A 92 -4.05 11.32 -11.85
CA LEU A 92 -4.36 11.08 -13.26
C LEU A 92 -3.10 10.80 -14.05
N LEU A 93 -2.01 11.53 -13.79
CA LEU A 93 -0.71 11.25 -14.40
C LEU A 93 -0.17 9.87 -14.01
N ALA A 94 -0.36 9.45 -12.76
CA ALA A 94 0.05 8.12 -12.30
C ALA A 94 -0.78 7.01 -12.98
N LEU A 95 -2.10 7.19 -13.10
CA LEU A 95 -2.97 6.25 -13.81
C LEU A 95 -2.64 6.18 -15.30
N LEU A 96 -2.47 7.31 -15.97
CA LEU A 96 -2.05 7.36 -17.38
C LEU A 96 -0.70 6.69 -17.60
N GLY A 97 0.25 6.93 -16.69
CA GLY A 97 1.55 6.27 -16.69
C GLY A 97 1.42 4.75 -16.52
N TYR A 98 0.57 4.30 -15.60
CA TYR A 98 0.30 2.87 -15.37
C TYR A 98 -0.25 2.20 -16.63
N GLU A 99 -1.32 2.76 -17.22
CA GLU A 99 -1.93 2.24 -18.44
C GLU A 99 -0.97 2.25 -19.63
N LEU A 100 -0.14 3.31 -19.75
CA LEU A 100 0.89 3.37 -20.77
C LEU A 100 1.92 2.24 -20.62
N VAL A 101 2.41 1.98 -19.40
CA VAL A 101 3.35 0.89 -19.15
C VAL A 101 2.73 -0.46 -19.50
N VAL A 102 1.48 -0.71 -19.06
CA VAL A 102 0.74 -1.93 -19.41
C VAL A 102 0.62 -2.10 -20.92
N CYS A 103 0.24 -1.04 -21.65
CA CYS A 103 0.14 -1.06 -23.11
C CYS A 103 1.49 -1.31 -23.79
N LEU A 104 2.58 -0.72 -23.28
CA LEU A 104 3.92 -0.97 -23.81
C LEU A 104 4.35 -2.43 -23.62
N LEU A 105 4.00 -3.05 -22.49
CA LEU A 105 4.31 -4.47 -22.23
C LEU A 105 3.58 -5.43 -23.19
N VAL A 106 2.35 -5.08 -23.58
CA VAL A 106 1.56 -5.89 -24.52
C VAL A 106 1.95 -5.61 -25.97
N PHE A 107 1.89 -4.34 -26.40
CA PHE A 107 1.94 -4.00 -27.83
C PHE A 107 3.36 -3.77 -28.35
N ARG A 108 4.33 -3.47 -27.47
CA ARG A 108 5.70 -3.15 -27.89
C ARG A 108 6.70 -4.23 -27.52
N THR A 109 6.72 -4.70 -26.29
CA THR A 109 7.66 -5.75 -25.88
C THR A 109 7.13 -7.15 -26.15
N GLY A 110 5.79 -7.32 -26.22
CA GLY A 110 5.15 -8.62 -26.44
C GLY A 110 5.39 -9.60 -25.29
N THR A 111 5.74 -9.10 -24.10
CA THR A 111 5.96 -9.93 -22.91
C THR A 111 4.64 -10.26 -22.22
N ALA A 112 3.62 -9.42 -22.40
CA ALA A 112 2.25 -9.64 -21.92
C ALA A 112 1.29 -9.88 -23.09
N ASN A 113 0.20 -10.59 -22.82
CA ASN A 113 -0.88 -10.87 -23.77
C ASN A 113 -2.02 -9.85 -23.66
N VAL A 114 -2.92 -9.83 -24.65
CA VAL A 114 -4.12 -8.98 -24.62
C VAL A 114 -5.01 -9.27 -23.40
N SER A 115 -5.06 -10.52 -22.94
CA SER A 115 -5.79 -10.87 -21.70
C SER A 115 -5.21 -10.21 -20.45
N ASP A 116 -3.90 -9.91 -20.44
CA ASP A 116 -3.25 -9.24 -19.32
C ASP A 116 -3.67 -7.77 -19.20
N LEU A 117 -4.22 -7.17 -20.27
CA LEU A 117 -4.89 -5.87 -20.17
C LEU A 117 -6.09 -5.93 -19.23
N LEU A 118 -6.87 -7.03 -19.26
CA LEU A 118 -8.02 -7.21 -18.36
C LEU A 118 -7.56 -7.45 -16.93
N PHE A 119 -6.53 -8.26 -16.74
CA PHE A 119 -5.95 -8.52 -15.42
C PHE A 119 -5.35 -7.27 -14.78
N ALA A 120 -4.73 -6.39 -15.59
CA ALA A 120 -4.24 -5.10 -15.13
C ALA A 120 -5.34 -4.20 -14.52
N GLN A 121 -6.61 -4.41 -14.85
CA GLN A 121 -7.74 -3.62 -14.32
C GLN A 121 -8.28 -4.13 -12.99
N ILE A 122 -7.91 -5.35 -12.56
CA ILE A 122 -8.43 -5.95 -11.31
C ILE A 122 -8.24 -5.02 -10.09
N PRO A 123 -7.06 -4.40 -9.86
CA PRO A 123 -6.87 -3.44 -8.78
C PRO A 123 -7.86 -2.26 -8.80
N LEU A 124 -8.24 -1.77 -9.99
CA LEU A 124 -9.18 -0.67 -10.14
C LEU A 124 -10.62 -1.12 -9.82
N VAL A 125 -10.97 -2.35 -10.18
CA VAL A 125 -12.25 -2.96 -9.79
C VAL A 125 -12.34 -3.08 -8.26
N VAL A 126 -11.25 -3.54 -7.62
CA VAL A 126 -11.17 -3.61 -6.15
C VAL A 126 -11.32 -2.22 -5.54
N LEU A 127 -10.63 -1.20 -6.07
CA LEU A 127 -10.76 0.19 -5.63
C LEU A 127 -12.22 0.68 -5.75
N GLY A 128 -12.88 0.45 -6.88
CA GLY A 128 -14.28 0.84 -7.10
C GLY A 128 -15.25 0.17 -6.11
N SER A 129 -14.94 -1.05 -5.67
CA SER A 129 -15.71 -1.77 -4.64
C SER A 129 -15.29 -1.44 -3.20
N TYR A 130 -14.20 -0.69 -2.99
CA TYR A 130 -13.55 -0.56 -1.68
C TYR A 130 -14.43 0.13 -0.64
N GLY A 131 -15.25 1.11 -1.04
CA GLY A 131 -16.23 1.75 -0.15
C GLY A 131 -17.27 0.76 0.42
N TRP A 132 -17.60 -0.30 -0.31
CA TRP A 132 -18.44 -1.39 0.19
C TRP A 132 -17.64 -2.35 1.08
N LEU A 133 -16.41 -2.69 0.70
CA LEU A 133 -15.53 -3.57 1.49
C LEU A 133 -15.25 -3.00 2.89
N LYS A 134 -15.04 -1.68 3.02
CA LYS A 134 -14.84 -0.98 4.30
C LYS A 134 -16.01 -1.12 5.29
N ARG A 135 -17.18 -1.58 4.85
CA ARG A 135 -18.33 -1.84 5.75
C ARG A 135 -18.16 -3.10 6.59
N TYR A 136 -17.21 -3.96 6.23
CA TYR A 136 -16.99 -5.24 6.89
C TYR A 136 -15.58 -5.31 7.52
N PRO A 137 -15.44 -5.79 8.77
CA PRO A 137 -14.23 -5.66 9.59
C PRO A 137 -12.93 -6.27 9.07
N THR A 138 -13.00 -7.10 8.03
CA THR A 138 -11.88 -7.86 7.47
C THR A 138 -11.82 -7.78 5.94
N LEU A 139 -12.89 -7.33 5.27
CA LEU A 139 -12.94 -7.33 3.81
C LEU A 139 -12.08 -6.20 3.22
N ASP A 140 -11.86 -5.12 3.98
CA ASP A 140 -10.89 -4.08 3.66
C ASP A 140 -9.46 -4.64 3.59
N SER A 141 -9.05 -5.39 4.62
CA SER A 141 -7.74 -6.05 4.69
C SER A 141 -7.56 -7.09 3.59
N ILE A 142 -8.62 -7.84 3.26
CA ILE A 142 -8.60 -8.81 2.16
C ILE A 142 -8.46 -8.10 0.81
N GLY A 143 -9.27 -7.07 0.53
CA GLY A 143 -9.22 -6.34 -0.75
C GLY A 143 -7.88 -5.66 -0.98
N VAL A 144 -7.37 -4.94 0.03
CA VAL A 144 -6.05 -4.31 -0.05
C VAL A 144 -4.95 -5.37 -0.12
N GLY A 145 -5.02 -6.41 0.71
CA GLY A 145 -4.02 -7.47 0.73
C GLY A 145 -3.90 -8.20 -0.61
N PHE A 146 -5.06 -8.53 -1.21
CA PHE A 146 -5.19 -9.10 -2.54
C PHE A 146 -4.57 -8.19 -3.59
N THR A 147 -4.90 -6.89 -3.56
CA THR A 147 -4.41 -5.92 -4.56
C THR A 147 -2.88 -5.82 -4.53
N TRP A 148 -2.29 -5.73 -3.33
CA TRP A 148 -0.83 -5.72 -3.17
C TRP A 148 -0.15 -6.98 -3.68
N ALA A 149 -0.66 -8.13 -3.30
CA ALA A 149 -0.10 -9.42 -3.70
C ALA A 149 -0.23 -9.65 -5.22
N PHE A 150 -1.41 -9.33 -5.76
CA PHE A 150 -1.71 -9.46 -7.19
C PHE A 150 -0.76 -8.60 -8.01
N VAL A 151 -0.66 -7.30 -7.69
CA VAL A 151 0.19 -6.36 -8.45
C VAL A 151 1.66 -6.77 -8.37
N ALA A 152 2.15 -7.26 -7.23
CA ALA A 152 3.53 -7.71 -7.08
C ALA A 152 3.87 -8.87 -8.05
N VAL A 153 3.01 -9.88 -8.14
CA VAL A 153 3.20 -11.04 -9.04
C VAL A 153 2.93 -10.68 -10.49
N PHE A 154 1.81 -10.00 -10.77
CA PHE A 154 1.42 -9.56 -12.10
C PHE A 154 2.52 -8.71 -12.74
N SER A 155 3.13 -7.79 -11.99
CA SER A 155 4.18 -6.92 -12.52
C SER A 155 5.42 -7.69 -13.02
N VAL A 156 5.74 -8.83 -12.40
CA VAL A 156 6.83 -9.70 -12.85
C VAL A 156 6.39 -10.54 -14.05
N VAL A 157 5.21 -11.15 -13.97
CA VAL A 157 4.67 -12.01 -15.04
C VAL A 157 4.44 -11.22 -16.33
N ALA A 158 3.82 -10.04 -16.27
CA ALA A 158 3.54 -9.23 -17.46
C ALA A 158 4.81 -8.64 -18.10
N ALA A 159 5.86 -8.41 -17.30
CA ALA A 159 7.09 -7.78 -17.78
C ALA A 159 8.16 -8.77 -18.23
N THR A 160 7.93 -10.08 -18.07
CA THR A 160 8.93 -11.12 -18.37
C THR A 160 8.28 -12.32 -19.06
N PRO A 161 9.05 -13.24 -19.67
CA PRO A 161 8.51 -14.47 -20.26
C PRO A 161 8.00 -15.52 -19.25
N GLN A 162 7.82 -15.16 -17.97
CA GLN A 162 7.40 -16.09 -16.93
C GLN A 162 5.92 -16.47 -17.11
N PRO A 163 5.57 -17.77 -17.10
CA PRO A 163 4.17 -18.17 -17.10
C PRO A 163 3.55 -17.96 -15.71
N TYR A 164 2.22 -17.88 -15.68
CA TYR A 164 1.47 -18.06 -14.44
C TYR A 164 1.73 -19.47 -13.89
N SER A 165 2.21 -19.56 -12.65
CA SER A 165 2.70 -20.81 -12.05
C SER A 165 2.24 -20.97 -10.61
N LEU A 166 2.34 -22.20 -10.08
CA LEU A 166 2.08 -22.49 -8.67
C LEU A 166 3.03 -21.72 -7.74
N ASP A 167 4.28 -21.52 -8.14
CA ASP A 167 5.23 -20.70 -7.38
C ASP A 167 4.75 -19.24 -7.31
N GLY A 168 4.23 -18.70 -8.43
CA GLY A 168 3.60 -17.38 -8.48
C GLY A 168 2.40 -17.26 -7.55
N VAL A 169 1.52 -18.27 -7.52
CA VAL A 169 0.37 -18.33 -6.59
C VAL A 169 0.83 -18.38 -5.14
N THR A 170 1.91 -19.10 -4.86
CA THR A 170 2.42 -19.25 -3.50
C THR A 170 3.12 -17.97 -3.02
N VAL A 171 3.88 -17.30 -3.90
CA VAL A 171 4.43 -15.96 -3.64
C VAL A 171 3.31 -14.94 -3.43
N PHE A 172 2.24 -15.01 -4.22
CA PHE A 172 1.02 -14.22 -4.00
C PHE A 172 0.47 -14.46 -2.59
N ALA A 173 0.32 -15.71 -2.15
CA ALA A 173 -0.19 -16.01 -0.81
C ALA A 173 0.72 -15.43 0.30
N GLY A 174 2.05 -15.51 0.12
CA GLY A 174 3.02 -14.91 1.04
C GLY A 174 2.83 -13.40 1.18
N TRP A 175 2.74 -12.68 0.05
CA TRP A 175 2.47 -11.25 0.06
C TRP A 175 1.11 -10.92 0.65
N PHE A 176 0.06 -11.66 0.29
CA PHE A 176 -1.30 -11.46 0.76
C PHE A 176 -1.36 -11.48 2.29
N LEU A 177 -0.74 -12.49 2.93
CA LEU A 177 -0.67 -12.58 4.39
C LEU A 177 0.03 -11.36 5.00
N ILE A 178 1.15 -10.93 4.42
CA ILE A 178 1.95 -9.81 4.91
C ILE A 178 1.18 -8.48 4.78
N THR A 179 0.54 -8.25 3.65
CA THR A 179 -0.10 -6.98 3.30
C THR A 179 -1.43 -6.85 4.02
N ALA A 180 -2.24 -7.91 4.09
CA ALA A 180 -3.47 -7.94 4.91
C ALA A 180 -3.14 -7.69 6.39
N ALA A 181 -2.11 -8.35 6.93
CA ALA A 181 -1.64 -8.07 8.30
C ALA A 181 -1.10 -6.64 8.46
N GLY A 182 -0.60 -6.04 7.39
CA GLY A 182 -0.22 -4.63 7.34
C GLY A 182 -1.40 -3.68 7.56
N VAL A 183 -2.54 -4.00 6.96
CA VAL A 183 -3.81 -3.26 7.10
C VAL A 183 -4.37 -3.43 8.51
N GLU A 184 -4.47 -4.67 9.00
CA GLU A 184 -4.92 -4.93 10.38
C GLU A 184 -4.04 -4.23 11.41
N SER A 185 -2.73 -4.14 11.15
CA SER A 185 -1.82 -3.39 12.02
C SER A 185 -2.11 -1.89 12.06
N ARG A 186 -2.72 -1.30 11.02
CA ARG A 186 -3.20 0.09 11.01
C ARG A 186 -4.54 0.19 11.74
N ASN A 187 -5.47 -0.73 11.49
CA ASN A 187 -6.77 -0.80 12.19
C ASN A 187 -6.59 -0.88 13.72
N ILE A 188 -5.58 -1.60 14.22
CA ILE A 188 -5.23 -1.60 15.67
C ILE A 188 -4.84 -0.20 16.18
N GLN A 189 -4.16 0.61 15.37
CA GLN A 189 -3.71 1.96 15.76
C GLN A 189 -4.86 2.97 15.72
N ASP A 190 -5.78 2.78 14.79
CA ASP A 190 -6.87 3.70 14.51
C ASP A 190 -8.16 3.33 15.29
N ILE A 191 -8.11 2.30 16.14
CA ILE A 191 -9.25 1.75 16.90
C ILE A 191 -10.09 2.81 17.63
N THR A 192 -9.45 3.85 18.19
CA THR A 192 -10.16 4.95 18.88
C THR A 192 -10.97 5.78 17.89
N GLY A 193 -10.39 6.19 16.77
CA GLY A 193 -11.11 6.95 15.74
C GLY A 193 -12.17 6.13 15.03
N ASP A 194 -11.88 4.85 14.77
CA ASP A 194 -12.83 3.91 14.15
C ASP A 194 -14.05 3.71 15.05
N SER A 195 -13.83 3.56 16.37
CA SER A 195 -14.93 3.44 17.34
C SER A 195 -15.80 4.70 17.42
N GLN A 196 -15.19 5.89 17.35
CA GLN A 196 -15.92 7.17 17.33
C GLN A 196 -16.72 7.36 16.02
N ALA A 197 -16.27 6.75 14.93
CA ALA A 197 -16.93 6.77 13.63
C ALA A 197 -17.92 5.59 13.42
N ASN A 198 -18.23 4.81 14.47
CA ASN A 198 -19.07 3.60 14.40
C ASN A 198 -18.60 2.57 13.36
N LYS A 199 -17.29 2.47 13.14
CA LYS A 199 -16.68 1.43 12.30
C LYS A 199 -16.22 0.27 13.15
N THR A 200 -16.52 -0.93 12.71
CA THR A 200 -16.08 -2.14 13.38
C THR A 200 -14.97 -2.80 12.59
N THR A 201 -13.80 -2.92 13.19
CA THR A 201 -12.62 -3.60 12.64
C THR A 201 -12.35 -4.89 13.40
N LEU A 202 -11.52 -5.79 12.83
CA LEU A 202 -11.12 -7.02 13.53
C LEU A 202 -10.47 -6.72 14.89
N ALA A 203 -9.71 -5.62 14.98
CA ALA A 203 -9.15 -5.14 16.24
C ALA A 203 -10.21 -4.74 17.27
N GLY A 204 -11.34 -4.17 16.81
CA GLY A 204 -12.51 -3.89 17.64
C GLY A 204 -13.18 -5.16 18.19
N TYR A 205 -13.22 -6.25 17.41
CA TYR A 205 -13.82 -7.52 17.84
C TYR A 205 -12.92 -8.36 18.75
N LEU A 206 -11.65 -8.55 18.37
CA LEU A 206 -10.71 -9.43 19.10
C LEU A 206 -10.01 -8.72 20.26
N GLY A 207 -10.03 -7.39 20.27
CA GLY A 207 -9.19 -6.57 21.11
C GLY A 207 -7.76 -6.41 20.58
N PRO A 208 -7.04 -5.36 21.01
CA PRO A 208 -5.76 -4.96 20.43
C PRO A 208 -4.64 -5.99 20.61
N ASN A 209 -4.66 -6.76 21.72
CA ASN A 209 -3.62 -7.74 22.01
C ASN A 209 -3.72 -8.98 21.11
N ALA A 210 -4.92 -9.54 20.95
CA ALA A 210 -5.15 -10.69 20.08
C ALA A 210 -4.97 -10.32 18.61
N ALA A 211 -5.45 -9.15 18.18
CA ALA A 211 -5.21 -8.64 16.83
C ALA A 211 -3.71 -8.42 16.55
N SER A 212 -2.95 -7.90 17.52
CA SER A 212 -1.50 -7.73 17.40
C SER A 212 -0.75 -9.06 17.26
N LEU A 213 -1.17 -10.10 18.01
CA LEU A 213 -0.63 -11.45 17.85
C LEU A 213 -0.93 -12.01 16.45
N LEU A 214 -2.19 -11.90 15.99
CA LEU A 214 -2.60 -12.35 14.66
C LEU A 214 -1.76 -11.68 13.56
N VAL A 215 -1.57 -10.35 13.63
CA VAL A 215 -0.72 -9.61 12.69
C VAL A 215 0.70 -10.17 12.63
N ARG A 216 1.30 -10.50 13.79
CA ARG A 216 2.66 -11.08 13.84
C ARG A 216 2.68 -12.47 13.22
N LEU A 217 1.70 -13.31 13.53
CA LEU A 217 1.59 -14.67 12.99
C LEU A 217 1.39 -14.67 11.48
N LEU A 218 0.53 -13.79 10.95
CA LEU A 218 0.32 -13.65 9.50
C LEU A 218 1.59 -13.20 8.78
N LYS A 219 2.31 -12.20 9.31
CA LYS A 219 3.59 -11.75 8.73
C LYS A 219 4.65 -12.84 8.79
N ALA A 220 4.77 -13.54 9.91
CA ALA A 220 5.68 -14.67 10.05
C ALA A 220 5.32 -15.79 9.07
N GLY A 221 4.03 -16.11 8.93
CA GLY A 221 3.51 -17.05 7.95
C GLY A 221 3.89 -16.66 6.53
N GLY A 222 3.72 -15.40 6.14
CA GLY A 222 4.16 -14.92 4.83
C GLY A 222 5.68 -15.07 4.60
N VAL A 223 6.52 -14.77 5.59
CA VAL A 223 7.98 -14.99 5.51
C VAL A 223 8.30 -16.48 5.34
N VAL A 224 7.62 -17.36 6.08
CA VAL A 224 7.77 -18.82 5.96
C VAL A 224 7.38 -19.29 4.56
N VAL A 225 6.31 -18.76 3.97
CA VAL A 225 5.91 -19.05 2.59
C VAL A 225 7.04 -18.71 1.62
N PHE A 226 7.65 -17.52 1.73
CA PHE A 226 8.81 -17.15 0.89
C PHE A 226 10.01 -18.07 1.11
N TRP A 227 10.26 -18.50 2.35
CA TRP A 227 11.36 -19.40 2.65
C TRP A 227 11.16 -20.77 2.00
N VAL A 228 9.96 -21.33 2.09
CA VAL A 228 9.63 -22.64 1.53
C VAL A 228 9.71 -22.65 0.01
N VAL A 229 9.23 -21.59 -0.65
CA VAL A 229 9.16 -21.55 -2.13
C VAL A 229 10.45 -21.08 -2.77
N ALA A 230 11.08 -20.04 -2.21
CA ALA A 230 12.18 -19.32 -2.86
C ALA A 230 13.49 -19.35 -2.05
N GLY A 231 13.51 -20.08 -0.93
CA GLY A 231 14.70 -20.24 -0.10
C GLY A 231 14.99 -19.08 0.85
N ALA A 232 16.07 -19.24 1.62
CA ALA A 232 16.42 -18.33 2.71
C ALA A 232 16.74 -16.91 2.25
N PHE A 233 17.29 -16.74 1.04
CA PHE A 233 17.65 -15.42 0.52
C PHE A 233 16.41 -14.55 0.28
N ALA A 234 15.40 -15.08 -0.43
CA ALA A 234 14.15 -14.36 -0.67
C ALA A 234 13.41 -14.03 0.64
N ALA A 235 13.35 -15.00 1.57
CA ALA A 235 12.79 -14.77 2.91
C ALA A 235 13.55 -13.67 3.67
N GLY A 236 14.88 -13.64 3.57
CA GLY A 236 15.73 -12.59 4.14
C GLY A 236 15.41 -11.21 3.57
N LEU A 237 15.17 -11.09 2.25
CA LEU A 237 14.75 -9.84 1.63
C LEU A 237 13.37 -9.38 2.14
N VAL A 238 12.43 -10.31 2.32
CA VAL A 238 11.11 -10.00 2.92
C VAL A 238 11.25 -9.54 4.37
N LEU A 239 12.13 -10.15 5.16
CA LEU A 239 12.44 -9.68 6.51
C LEU A 239 13.03 -8.27 6.49
N CYS A 240 13.98 -7.99 5.61
CA CYS A 240 14.52 -6.64 5.41
C CYS A 240 13.41 -5.64 5.04
N TYR A 241 12.51 -6.01 4.13
CA TYR A 241 11.34 -5.20 3.77
C TYR A 241 10.46 -4.88 5.00
N LEU A 242 10.16 -5.87 5.85
CA LEU A 242 9.39 -5.69 7.08
C LEU A 242 10.12 -4.82 8.11
N LEU A 243 11.45 -4.92 8.20
CA LEU A 243 12.27 -4.05 9.05
C LEU A 243 12.22 -2.60 8.58
N VAL A 244 12.36 -2.35 7.28
CA VAL A 244 12.25 -1.01 6.69
C VAL A 244 10.86 -0.40 6.96
N LEU A 245 9.79 -1.18 6.79
CA LEU A 245 8.43 -0.76 7.15
C LEU A 245 8.31 -0.37 8.62
N SER A 246 8.95 -1.12 9.51
CA SER A 246 8.93 -0.86 10.96
C SER A 246 9.68 0.42 11.31
N VAL A 247 10.83 0.66 10.68
CA VAL A 247 11.61 1.90 10.80
C VAL A 247 10.79 3.09 10.31
N PHE A 248 10.21 2.99 9.11
CA PHE A 248 9.37 4.05 8.54
C PHE A 248 8.18 4.39 9.45
N ARG A 249 7.52 3.38 10.01
CA ARG A 249 6.43 3.58 10.97
C ARG A 249 6.89 4.30 12.23
N ARG A 250 8.09 3.99 12.73
CA ARG A 250 8.65 4.69 13.90
C ARG A 250 8.96 6.15 13.59
N LEU A 251 9.56 6.43 12.43
CA LEU A 251 9.89 7.79 12.00
C LEU A 251 8.63 8.66 11.81
N THR A 252 7.59 8.11 11.19
CA THR A 252 6.30 8.82 11.01
C THR A 252 5.58 9.10 12.32
N ARG A 253 5.68 8.20 13.32
CA ARG A 253 5.13 8.44 14.66
C ARG A 253 5.83 9.58 15.41
N LEU A 254 7.16 9.66 15.31
CA LEU A 254 7.92 10.75 15.95
C LEU A 254 7.51 12.13 15.40
N HIS A 255 7.13 12.20 14.12
CA HIS A 255 6.62 13.44 13.53
C HIS A 255 5.22 13.83 14.03
N LYS A 256 4.37 12.86 14.38
CA LYS A 256 3.06 13.15 15.01
C LYS A 256 3.17 13.70 16.44
N GLY A 257 4.28 13.42 17.14
CA GLY A 257 4.55 13.91 18.50
C GLY A 257 5.27 15.27 18.57
N GLY A 258 5.43 15.98 17.44
CA GLY A 258 5.96 17.35 17.43
C GLY A 258 4.98 18.36 18.04
N PRO A 259 5.43 19.59 18.36
CA PRO A 259 4.94 20.49 19.43
C PRO A 259 3.47 20.95 19.36
N ALA A 260 2.68 20.48 18.40
CA ALA A 260 1.24 20.70 18.36
C ALA A 260 0.47 19.91 19.44
N SER A 261 1.04 18.84 20.01
CA SER A 261 0.42 18.11 21.13
C SER A 261 0.67 18.77 22.50
N GLU A 262 1.67 19.64 22.64
CA GLU A 262 1.98 20.31 23.91
C GLU A 262 1.16 21.58 24.16
N THR A 263 0.62 22.21 23.11
CA THR A 263 -0.20 23.42 23.25
C THR A 263 -1.62 23.15 23.72
N THR A 264 -2.15 21.93 23.53
CA THR A 264 -3.50 21.57 24.02
C THR A 264 -3.51 21.10 25.47
N GLN A 265 -2.36 20.69 26.04
CA GLN A 265 -2.28 20.30 27.46
C GLN A 265 -1.96 21.47 28.41
N LYS A 266 -1.43 22.59 27.92
CA LYS A 266 -1.10 23.76 28.76
C LYS A 266 -2.22 24.79 28.93
N SER A 267 -3.36 24.66 28.24
CA SER A 267 -4.49 25.60 28.39
C SER A 267 -5.66 25.07 29.23
N ALA A 268 -5.51 23.92 29.89
CA ALA A 268 -6.54 23.33 30.77
C ALA A 268 -6.14 23.33 32.26
N GLY A 269 -5.12 24.11 32.63
CA GLY A 269 -4.68 24.30 34.01
C GLY A 269 -4.23 25.74 34.22
N GLY A 270 -5.21 26.62 34.42
CA GLY A 270 -5.04 28.04 34.74
C GLY A 270 -6.38 28.64 35.13
#